data_AF-A0A1G3LVA6-F1
#
_entry.id   AF-A0A1G3LVA6-F1
#
_cell.length_a   1.000
_cell.length_b   1.000
_cell.length_c   1.000
_cell.angle_alpha   90.00
_cell.angle_beta   90.00
_cell.angle_gamma   90.00
#
_symmetry.space_group_name_H-M   'P 1'
#
loop_
_entity.id
_entity.type
_entity.pdbx_description
1 polymer ?
#
loop_
_entity_poly.entity_id
_entity_poly.type
_entity_poly.pdbx_seq_one_letter_code
_entity_poly.pdbx_strand_id
1 'polypeptide(L)'
;MLEAEPLRVLLIGNSLTYWNDLPAWIGQMSESLGDGVPLKIESKITPDAYFRHQLEFAEFAWSPVGMIHQGGWNIVVLQAHPYEPLERPEESLSGAVRLTEEARLAGAEPPLFQTYPPEEGGYIYEYEKWSGGSPLEMQVYPTIGLTPRTSSTPPPAAAI
;
A
#
# COMPACT_ATOMS: atom_id res chain seq x y z
N MET A 1 -24.59 7.61 28.40
CA MET A 1 -23.26 7.30 27.86
C MET A 1 -23.06 8.22 26.66
N LEU A 2 -21.98 9.00 26.64
CA LEU A 2 -21.55 9.65 25.40
C LEU A 2 -20.95 8.55 24.53
N GLU A 3 -21.50 8.32 23.35
CA GLU A 3 -20.85 7.42 22.38
C GLU A 3 -19.51 8.02 21.97
N ALA A 4 -18.47 7.18 21.88
CA ALA A 4 -17.16 7.64 21.41
C ALA A 4 -17.28 8.12 19.97
N GLU A 5 -16.67 9.27 19.64
CA GLU A 5 -16.64 9.72 18.25
C GLU A 5 -15.92 8.69 17.37
N PRO A 6 -16.45 8.37 16.17
CA PRO A 6 -15.86 7.37 15.31
C PRO A 6 -14.51 7.82 14.77
N LEU A 7 -13.54 6.91 14.68
CA LEU A 7 -12.30 7.16 13.96
C LEU A 7 -12.60 7.20 12.45
N ARG A 8 -12.28 8.32 11.82
CA ARG A 8 -12.42 8.51 10.37
C ARG A 8 -11.18 8.00 9.65
N VAL A 9 -11.38 7.04 8.77
CA VAL A 9 -10.31 6.37 8.01
C VAL A 9 -10.53 6.61 6.52
N LEU A 10 -9.50 7.09 5.83
CA LEU A 10 -9.48 7.18 4.37
C LEU A 10 -8.51 6.14 3.81
N LEU A 11 -8.99 5.25 2.94
CA LEU A 11 -8.12 4.34 2.20
C LEU A 11 -7.84 4.93 0.81
N ILE A 12 -6.58 5.21 0.53
CA ILE A 12 -6.11 5.56 -0.80
C ILE A 12 -5.41 4.34 -1.41
N GLY A 13 -5.90 3.86 -2.55
CA GLY A 13 -5.32 2.70 -3.19
C GLY A 13 -5.86 2.41 -4.59
N ASN A 14 -5.75 1.16 -4.99
CA ASN A 14 -6.14 0.66 -6.30
C ASN A 14 -7.04 -0.57 -6.20
N SER A 15 -7.03 -1.39 -7.25
CA SER A 15 -7.80 -2.63 -7.34
C SER A 15 -7.62 -3.54 -6.11
N LEU A 16 -6.44 -3.60 -5.48
CA LEU A 16 -6.24 -4.46 -4.29
C LEU A 16 -7.07 -3.99 -3.09
N THR A 17 -7.37 -2.69 -3.01
CA THR A 17 -8.25 -2.11 -1.99
C THR A 17 -9.73 -2.37 -2.31
N TYR A 18 -10.10 -2.35 -3.61
CA TYR A 18 -11.47 -2.51 -4.06
C TYR A 18 -11.96 -3.97 -4.19
N TRP A 19 -11.17 -4.85 -4.82
CA TRP A 19 -11.64 -6.17 -5.28
C TRP A 19 -12.12 -7.09 -4.16
N ASN A 20 -11.55 -6.95 -2.97
CA ASN A 20 -11.92 -7.74 -1.80
C ASN A 20 -12.87 -6.98 -0.86
N ASP A 21 -13.37 -5.81 -1.27
CA ASP A 21 -14.17 -4.90 -0.43
C ASP A 21 -13.54 -4.66 0.94
N LEU A 22 -12.23 -4.37 0.95
CA LEU A 22 -11.48 -4.17 2.19
C LEU A 22 -12.11 -3.11 3.12
N PRO A 23 -12.65 -1.97 2.62
CA PRO A 23 -13.35 -1.02 3.48
C PRO A 23 -14.50 -1.66 4.26
N ALA A 24 -15.35 -2.48 3.61
CA ALA A 24 -16.47 -3.12 4.29
C ALA A 24 -16.01 -4.17 5.31
N TRP A 25 -14.99 -4.98 5.00
CA TRP A 25 -14.44 -5.95 5.94
C TRP A 25 -13.83 -5.29 7.17
N ILE A 26 -13.06 -4.21 7.00
CA ILE A 26 -12.46 -3.48 8.13
C ILE A 26 -13.56 -2.89 9.03
N GLY A 27 -14.63 -2.34 8.44
CA GLY A 27 -15.79 -1.85 9.19
C GLY A 27 -16.44 -2.96 10.02
N GLN A 28 -16.77 -4.09 9.39
CA GLN A 28 -17.38 -5.25 10.07
C GLN A 28 -16.48 -5.85 11.15
N MET A 29 -15.17 -5.93 10.91
CA MET A 29 -14.22 -6.38 11.93
C MET A 29 -14.23 -5.44 13.13
N SER A 30 -14.24 -4.13 12.91
CA SER A 30 -14.32 -3.16 14.01
C SER A 30 -15.61 -3.28 14.82
N GLU A 31 -16.75 -3.44 14.15
CA GLU A 31 -18.05 -3.62 14.82
C GLU A 31 -18.08 -4.92 15.64
N SER A 32 -17.42 -5.97 15.17
CA SER A 32 -17.38 -7.26 15.88
C SER A 32 -16.64 -7.23 17.22
N LEU A 33 -15.78 -6.24 17.46
CA LEU A 33 -14.97 -6.13 18.68
C LEU A 33 -15.78 -5.71 19.92
N GLY A 34 -17.03 -5.24 19.76
CA GLY A 34 -17.98 -4.93 20.85
C GLY A 34 -17.65 -3.69 21.69
N ASP A 35 -16.38 -3.53 22.07
CA ASP A 35 -15.83 -2.41 22.84
C ASP A 35 -14.83 -1.56 22.03
N GLY A 36 -14.72 -1.82 20.72
CA GLY A 36 -13.85 -1.08 19.81
C GLY A 36 -14.36 0.32 19.49
N VAL A 37 -13.47 1.24 19.12
CA VAL A 37 -13.87 2.56 18.62
C VAL A 37 -14.52 2.37 17.24
N PRO A 38 -15.74 2.87 17.00
CA PRO A 38 -16.39 2.74 15.70
C PRO A 38 -15.52 3.37 14.60
N LEU A 39 -15.47 2.73 13.43
CA LEU A 39 -14.76 3.28 12.27
C LEU A 39 -15.75 3.86 11.27
N LYS A 40 -15.47 5.07 10.78
CA LYS A 40 -16.09 5.62 9.58
C LYS A 40 -15.08 5.56 8.45
N ILE A 41 -15.31 4.66 7.50
CA ILE A 41 -14.34 4.34 6.44
C ILE A 41 -14.82 4.91 5.11
N GLU A 42 -13.94 5.63 4.44
CA GLU A 42 -14.10 6.07 3.06
C GLU A 42 -12.90 5.61 2.23
N SER A 43 -13.06 5.49 0.91
CA SER A 43 -11.98 5.03 0.04
C SER A 43 -11.91 5.80 -1.27
N LYS A 44 -10.69 6.10 -1.72
CA LYS A 44 -10.39 6.60 -3.06
C LYS A 44 -9.60 5.55 -3.83
N ILE A 45 -10.25 5.00 -4.85
CA ILE A 45 -9.69 3.96 -5.69
C ILE A 45 -9.30 4.54 -7.04
N THR A 46 -8.03 4.37 -7.40
CA THR A 46 -7.52 4.62 -8.75
C THR A 46 -6.97 3.29 -9.28
N PRO A 47 -7.63 2.64 -10.26
CA PRO A 47 -7.16 1.38 -10.81
C PRO A 47 -5.70 1.45 -11.26
N ASP A 48 -4.93 0.41 -10.98
CA ASP A 48 -3.52 0.29 -11.39
C ASP A 48 -2.61 1.45 -10.92
N ALA A 49 -3.02 2.18 -9.88
CA ALA A 49 -2.29 3.36 -9.45
C ALA A 49 -1.02 3.02 -8.68
N TYR A 50 0.06 3.65 -9.16
CA TYR A 50 1.33 3.87 -8.47
C TYR A 50 1.18 5.08 -7.53
N PHE A 51 2.06 5.25 -6.55
CA PHE A 51 2.02 6.42 -5.68
C PHE A 51 2.14 7.74 -6.45
N ARG A 52 2.94 7.79 -7.52
CA ARG A 52 3.03 9.00 -8.36
C ARG A 52 1.68 9.39 -8.99
N HIS A 53 0.86 8.42 -9.39
CA HIS A 53 -0.48 8.68 -9.95
C HIS A 53 -1.42 9.25 -8.88
N GLN A 54 -1.24 8.86 -7.61
CA GLN A 54 -2.07 9.34 -6.52
C GLN A 54 -1.78 10.81 -6.15
N LEU A 55 -0.61 11.32 -6.53
CA LEU A 55 -0.21 12.73 -6.36
C LEU A 55 -0.71 13.65 -7.48
N GLU A 56 -1.23 13.09 -8.58
CA GLU A 56 -1.74 13.87 -9.70
C GLU A 56 -3.06 14.57 -9.33
N PHE A 57 -3.34 15.71 -9.97
CA PHE A 57 -4.59 16.45 -9.81
C PHE A 57 -4.87 16.90 -8.35
N ALA A 58 -3.81 17.18 -7.58
CA ALA A 58 -3.90 17.56 -6.17
C ALA A 58 -4.78 18.80 -5.92
N GLU A 59 -4.93 19.67 -6.91
CA GLU A 59 -5.78 20.86 -6.87
C GLU A 59 -7.28 20.54 -6.89
N PHE A 60 -7.67 19.30 -7.24
CA PHE A 60 -9.06 18.88 -7.33
C PHE A 60 -9.49 18.08 -6.12
N ALA A 61 -10.60 18.48 -5.47
CA ALA A 61 -11.11 17.82 -4.26
C ALA A 61 -11.45 16.31 -4.44
N TRP A 62 -11.68 15.84 -5.67
CA TRP A 62 -11.98 14.43 -5.96
C TRP A 62 -10.73 13.55 -6.09
N SER A 63 -9.53 14.14 -6.18
CA SER A 63 -8.28 13.40 -6.29
C SER A 63 -7.87 12.81 -4.92
N PRO A 64 -6.94 11.83 -4.88
CA PRO A 64 -6.47 11.28 -3.61
C PRO A 64 -5.93 12.35 -2.65
N VAL A 65 -5.03 13.21 -3.14
CA VAL A 65 -4.50 14.32 -2.35
C VAL A 65 -5.60 15.33 -1.99
N GLY A 66 -6.49 15.65 -2.92
CA GLY A 66 -7.64 16.53 -2.63
C GLY A 66 -8.53 16.00 -1.51
N MET A 67 -8.78 14.68 -1.46
CA MET A 67 -9.54 14.03 -0.39
C MET A 67 -8.78 14.03 0.95
N ILE A 68 -7.45 13.87 0.92
CA ILE A 68 -6.61 14.04 2.11
C ILE A 68 -6.75 15.47 2.64
N HIS A 69 -6.65 16.48 1.77
CA HIS A 69 -6.71 17.90 2.13
C HIS A 69 -8.09 18.37 2.63
N GLN A 70 -9.17 17.66 2.30
CA GLN A 70 -10.48 17.91 2.94
C GLN A 70 -10.43 17.71 4.46
N GLY A 71 -9.50 16.89 4.94
CA GLY A 71 -9.20 16.75 6.36
C GLY A 71 -10.28 16.08 7.21
N GLY A 72 -10.06 16.14 8.52
CA GLY A 72 -10.87 15.47 9.53
C GLY A 72 -10.72 13.94 9.52
N TRP A 73 -9.68 13.42 8.86
CA TRP A 73 -9.29 12.02 8.93
C TRP A 73 -8.41 11.80 10.16
N ASN A 74 -8.63 10.71 10.88
CA ASN A 74 -7.69 10.26 11.90
C ASN A 74 -6.57 9.44 11.25
N ILE A 75 -6.92 8.63 10.25
CA ILE A 75 -6.01 7.71 9.57
C ILE A 75 -6.18 7.85 8.05
N VAL A 76 -5.06 7.90 7.33
CA VAL A 76 -5.02 7.80 5.87
C VAL A 76 -4.16 6.60 5.48
N VAL A 77 -4.79 5.49 5.13
CA VAL A 77 -4.09 4.27 4.69
C VAL A 77 -3.64 4.46 3.24
N LEU A 78 -2.35 4.26 2.97
CA LEU A 78 -1.77 4.44 1.65
C LEU A 78 -1.32 3.11 1.07
N GLN A 79 -1.83 2.77 -0.12
CA GLN A 79 -1.47 1.56 -0.84
C GLN A 79 -0.89 1.88 -2.22
N ALA A 80 0.33 1.43 -2.48
CA ALA A 80 1.03 1.56 -3.76
C ALA A 80 0.58 0.48 -4.76
N HIS A 81 1.01 0.57 -6.02
CA HIS A 81 0.91 -0.57 -6.93
C HIS A 81 1.71 -1.77 -6.37
N PRO A 82 1.21 -3.02 -6.41
CA PRO A 82 1.80 -4.15 -5.68
C PRO A 82 3.26 -4.45 -6.03
N TYR A 83 3.70 -4.08 -7.25
CA TYR A 83 5.07 -4.28 -7.72
C TYR A 83 5.92 -3.02 -7.71
N GLU A 84 5.32 -1.85 -7.44
CA GLU A 84 6.01 -0.55 -7.53
C GLU A 84 7.28 -0.46 -6.65
N PRO A 85 7.29 -0.97 -5.40
CA PRO A 85 8.51 -0.96 -4.58
C PRO A 85 9.69 -1.76 -5.18
N LEU A 86 9.42 -2.71 -6.08
CA LEU A 86 10.43 -3.55 -6.73
C LEU A 86 10.80 -3.02 -8.12
N GLU A 87 9.81 -2.66 -8.92
CA GLU A 87 10.00 -2.14 -10.27
C GLU A 87 10.62 -0.73 -10.28
N ARG A 88 10.23 0.11 -9.31
CA ARG A 88 10.56 1.54 -9.26
C ARG A 88 10.82 2.00 -7.82
N PRO A 89 11.84 1.45 -7.14
CA PRO A 89 12.05 1.66 -5.71
C PRO A 89 12.19 3.14 -5.32
N GLU A 90 12.91 3.94 -6.11
CA GLU A 90 13.10 5.37 -5.83
C GLU A 90 11.82 6.18 -6.03
N GLU A 91 11.06 5.92 -7.10
CA GLU A 91 9.75 6.55 -7.32
C GLU A 91 8.75 6.15 -6.23
N SER A 92 8.75 4.87 -5.84
CA SER A 92 7.91 4.34 -4.77
C SER A 92 8.20 5.05 -3.45
N LEU A 93 9.48 5.13 -3.05
CA LEU A 93 9.89 5.79 -1.82
C LEU A 93 9.54 7.28 -1.83
N SER A 94 9.87 7.98 -2.93
CA SER A 94 9.56 9.41 -3.08
C SER A 94 8.06 9.68 -3.03
N GLY A 95 7.26 8.86 -3.73
CA GLY A 95 5.80 8.94 -3.71
C GLY A 95 5.20 8.67 -2.34
N ALA A 96 5.69 7.63 -1.64
CA ALA A 96 5.28 7.30 -0.28
C ALA A 96 5.58 8.44 0.69
N VAL A 97 6.80 8.99 0.65
CA VAL A 97 7.21 10.13 1.49
C VAL A 97 6.23 11.29 1.27
N ARG A 98 6.03 11.72 0.01
CA ARG A 98 5.14 12.84 -0.30
C ARG A 98 3.70 12.60 0.16
N LEU A 99 3.10 11.44 -0.12
CA LEU A 99 1.73 11.15 0.33
C LEU A 99 1.61 11.10 1.85
N THR A 100 2.61 10.55 2.55
CA THR A 100 2.61 10.56 4.03
C THR A 100 2.76 11.96 4.59
N GLU A 101 3.50 12.85 3.92
CA GLU A 101 3.59 14.27 4.28
C GLU A 101 2.25 14.98 4.09
N GLU A 102 1.57 14.79 2.96
CA GLU A 102 0.23 15.36 2.72
C GLU A 102 -0.77 14.94 3.81
N ALA A 103 -0.77 13.65 4.19
CA ALA A 103 -1.64 13.13 5.25
C ALA A 103 -1.30 13.73 6.63
N ARG A 104 -0.01 13.80 6.98
CA ARG A 104 0.42 14.42 8.25
C ARG A 104 0.10 15.91 8.32
N LEU A 105 0.28 16.65 7.22
CA LEU A 105 -0.08 18.06 7.13
C LEU A 105 -1.58 18.28 7.30
N ALA A 106 -2.41 17.33 6.84
CA ALA A 106 -3.85 17.32 7.06
C ALA A 106 -4.27 16.82 8.47
N GLY A 107 -3.31 16.46 9.33
CA GLY A 107 -3.54 16.04 10.71
C GLY A 107 -3.84 14.55 10.90
N ALA A 108 -3.61 13.70 9.88
CA ALA A 108 -3.87 12.27 9.94
C ALA A 108 -2.59 11.43 10.12
N GLU A 109 -2.74 10.23 10.69
CA GLU A 109 -1.69 9.22 10.75
C GLU A 109 -1.66 8.40 9.44
N PRO A 110 -0.51 8.25 8.75
CA PRO A 110 -0.46 7.54 7.47
C PRO A 110 0.22 6.17 7.53
N PRO A 111 -0.49 5.09 7.88
CA PRO A 111 0.03 3.74 7.72
C PRO A 111 0.12 3.36 6.23
N LEU A 112 1.18 2.63 5.88
CA LEU A 112 1.30 2.00 4.56
C LEU A 112 0.63 0.63 4.59
N PHE A 113 -0.24 0.35 3.62
CA PHE A 113 -0.74 -0.99 3.38
C PHE A 113 0.26 -1.76 2.51
N GLN A 114 1.12 -2.53 3.18
CA GLN A 114 2.08 -3.42 2.53
C GLN A 114 1.36 -4.56 1.80
N THR A 115 1.66 -4.71 0.52
CA THR A 115 1.15 -5.80 -0.31
C THR A 115 2.02 -7.05 -0.20
N TYR A 116 1.66 -8.09 -0.94
CA TYR A 116 2.28 -9.41 -0.90
C TYR A 116 2.78 -9.81 -2.29
N PRO A 117 3.82 -10.67 -2.36
CA PRO A 117 4.20 -11.30 -3.61
C PRO A 117 3.06 -12.21 -4.12
N PRO A 118 2.91 -12.38 -5.45
CA PRO A 118 1.94 -13.30 -6.01
C PRO A 118 2.31 -14.76 -5.74
N GLU A 119 1.37 -15.67 -5.97
CA GLU A 119 1.56 -17.11 -5.77
C GLU A 119 2.75 -17.66 -6.58
N GLU A 120 3.53 -18.54 -5.97
CA GLU A 120 4.69 -19.20 -6.58
C GLU A 120 4.33 -19.83 -7.94
N GLY A 121 5.21 -19.70 -8.93
CA GLY A 121 4.96 -20.18 -10.29
C GLY A 121 4.06 -19.25 -11.13
N GLY A 122 3.59 -18.12 -10.59
CA GLY A 122 2.95 -17.07 -11.37
C GLY A 122 3.85 -16.51 -12.49
N TYR A 123 3.24 -16.06 -13.59
CA TYR A 123 3.96 -15.59 -14.79
C TYR A 123 5.02 -14.51 -14.49
N ILE A 124 4.80 -13.69 -13.46
CA ILE A 124 5.73 -12.64 -13.06
C ILE A 124 7.15 -13.21 -12.79
N TYR A 125 7.25 -14.43 -12.24
CA TYR A 125 8.52 -15.05 -11.89
C TYR A 125 9.30 -15.55 -13.10
N GLU A 126 8.60 -15.85 -14.19
CA GLU A 126 9.20 -16.31 -15.45
C GLU A 126 9.67 -15.15 -16.31
N TYR A 127 8.89 -14.07 -16.39
CA TYR A 127 9.10 -13.00 -17.36
C TYR A 127 9.75 -11.74 -16.76
N GLU A 128 9.56 -11.47 -15.48
CA GLU A 128 10.03 -10.24 -14.85
C GLU A 128 11.32 -10.45 -14.07
N LYS A 129 12.43 -9.93 -14.58
CA LYS A 129 13.76 -10.12 -13.96
C LYS A 129 13.86 -9.53 -12.55
N TRP A 130 13.12 -8.46 -12.27
CA TRP A 130 13.09 -7.81 -10.96
C TRP A 130 12.39 -8.65 -9.89
N SER A 131 11.67 -9.71 -10.27
CA SER A 131 11.02 -10.62 -9.32
C SER A 131 11.99 -11.51 -8.53
N GLY A 132 13.20 -11.74 -9.05
CA GLY A 132 14.12 -12.75 -8.49
C GLY A 132 13.64 -14.20 -8.65
N GLY A 133 12.52 -14.46 -9.33
CA GLY A 133 12.07 -15.79 -9.71
C GLY A 133 11.32 -16.60 -8.63
N SER A 134 11.07 -16.03 -7.43
CA SER A 134 10.21 -16.66 -6.43
C SER A 134 9.61 -15.63 -5.45
N PRO A 135 8.52 -15.97 -4.73
CA PRO A 135 7.96 -15.09 -3.70
C PRO A 135 8.96 -14.74 -2.59
N LEU A 136 9.88 -15.65 -2.27
CA LEU A 136 10.91 -15.40 -1.26
C LEU A 136 11.91 -14.36 -1.76
N GLU A 137 12.41 -14.50 -2.98
CA GLU A 137 13.38 -13.57 -3.56
C GLU A 137 12.80 -12.16 -3.74
N MET A 138 11.51 -12.04 -4.11
CA MET A 138 10.81 -10.76 -4.16
C MET A 138 10.80 -10.01 -2.82
N GLN A 139 10.79 -10.72 -1.69
CA GLN A 139 10.72 -10.12 -0.36
C GLN A 139 12.09 -9.71 0.18
N VAL A 140 13.18 -10.33 -0.30
CA VAL A 140 14.56 -10.05 0.15
C VAL A 140 15.15 -8.84 -0.58
N TYR A 141 14.73 -8.58 -1.82
CA TYR A 141 15.21 -7.46 -2.64
C TYR A 141 15.09 -6.06 -2.00
N PRO A 142 13.98 -5.67 -1.34
CA PRO A 142 13.86 -4.32 -0.78
C PRO A 142 14.68 -4.10 0.51
N THR A 143 15.27 -5.15 1.11
CA THR A 143 16.06 -5.02 2.36
C THR A 143 17.54 -4.72 2.11
N ILE A 144 18.03 -4.99 0.90
CA ILE A 144 19.42 -4.76 0.52
C ILE A 144 19.41 -3.63 -0.51
N GLY A 145 19.52 -2.39 -0.04
CA GLY A 145 19.89 -1.30 -0.94
C GLY A 145 21.11 -1.73 -1.77
N LEU A 146 21.15 -1.31 -3.03
CA LEU A 146 22.25 -1.45 -3.99
C LEU A 146 22.16 -2.67 -4.93
N THR A 147 21.82 -2.35 -6.19
CA THR A 147 22.15 -3.07 -7.44
C THR A 147 21.65 -4.51 -7.61
N PRO A 148 21.17 -4.88 -8.82
CA PRO A 148 20.88 -6.26 -9.13
C PRO A 148 22.14 -7.11 -9.00
N ARG A 149 22.07 -8.21 -8.23
CA ARG A 149 23.04 -9.30 -8.38
C ARG A 149 22.83 -9.92 -9.75
N THR A 150 23.58 -9.43 -10.74
CA THR A 150 23.86 -10.22 -11.93
C THR A 150 24.87 -11.30 -11.53
N SER A 151 24.41 -12.42 -10.99
CA SER A 151 25.18 -13.67 -11.10
C SER A 151 24.29 -14.88 -10.91
N SER A 152 24.06 -15.55 -12.03
CA SER A 152 23.61 -16.92 -12.15
C SER A 152 24.59 -17.88 -11.45
N THR A 153 24.36 -18.22 -10.19
CA THR A 153 24.77 -19.52 -9.62
C THR A 153 23.97 -19.76 -8.33
N PRO A 154 23.11 -20.80 -8.26
CA PRO A 154 22.51 -21.18 -6.98
C PRO A 154 23.62 -21.69 -6.03
N PRO A 155 23.51 -21.44 -4.70
CA PRO A 155 24.46 -21.99 -3.75
C PRO A 155 24.46 -23.53 -3.83
N PRO A 156 25.61 -24.20 -3.66
CA PRO A 156 25.67 -25.65 -3.69
C PRO A 156 24.75 -26.21 -2.61
N ALA A 157 23.95 -27.20 -3.00
CA ALA A 157 23.10 -27.94 -2.08
C ALA A 157 23.95 -28.44 -0.91
N ALA A 158 23.53 -28.12 0.32
CA ALA A 158 24.13 -28.69 1.51
C ALA A 158 23.98 -30.21 1.42
N ALA A 159 25.11 -30.92 1.33
CA ALA A 159 25.14 -32.36 1.36
C ALA A 159 24.55 -32.85 2.70
N ILE A 160 23.59 -33.76 2.61
CA ILE A 160 23.10 -34.60 3.72
C ILE A 160 24.05 -35.79 3.84
#